data_AF-A0A831XGU0-F1
#
_entry.id   AF-A0A831XGU0-F1
#
_cell.length_a   1.000
_cell.length_b   1.000
_cell.length_c   1.000
_cell.angle_alpha   90.00
_cell.angle_beta   90.00
_cell.angle_gamma   90.00
#
_symmetry.space_group_name_H-M   'P 1'
#
loop_
_entity.id
_entity.type
_entity.pdbx_description
1 polymer ?
#
loop_
_entity_poly.entity_id
_entity_poly.type
_entity_poly.pdbx_seq_one_letter_code
_entity_poly.pdbx_strand_id
1 'polypeptide(L)'
;MTSDSATRRPVGYGTLVAVWAALLLLTAATVFVTRLDLGGYKVAAALAIASLKGGLVIAFFMHMRYEGWLLRGLLFLALATLALFIGITFFDVLYR
;
A
#
# COMPACT_ATOMS: atom_id res chain seq x y z
N MET A 1 15.81 8.16 42.98
CA MET A 1 15.14 8.72 41.78
C MET A 1 16.16 8.71 40.65
N THR A 2 16.36 7.56 40.02
CA THR A 2 17.43 7.34 39.05
C THR A 2 16.93 7.62 37.64
N SER A 3 17.73 8.41 36.94
CA SER A 3 17.66 8.79 35.54
C SER A 3 17.31 7.62 34.62
N ASP A 4 16.27 7.77 33.80
CA ASP A 4 16.21 7.17 32.46
C ASP A 4 15.26 7.98 31.57
N SER A 5 15.74 9.13 31.09
CA SER A 5 15.13 9.85 29.98
C SER A 5 15.49 9.14 28.68
N ALA A 6 14.78 8.04 28.44
CA ALA A 6 14.82 7.26 27.21
C ALA A 6 14.66 8.21 26.00
N THR A 7 15.78 8.53 25.38
CA THR A 7 15.88 9.45 24.25
C THR A 7 15.29 8.75 23.04
N ARG A 8 13.97 8.86 22.86
CA ARG A 8 13.25 8.36 21.68
C ARG A 8 13.77 9.12 20.46
N ARG A 9 14.73 8.54 19.75
CA ARG A 9 15.22 9.07 18.48
C ARG A 9 14.02 9.11 17.51
N PRO A 10 13.59 10.31 17.06
CA PRO A 10 12.55 10.40 16.05
C PRO A 10 13.04 9.66 14.81
N VAL A 11 12.18 8.84 14.22
CA VAL A 11 12.43 8.20 12.93
C VAL A 11 12.86 9.30 11.95
N GLY A 12 14.04 9.18 11.35
CA GLY A 12 14.65 10.25 10.57
C GLY A 12 13.71 10.74 9.46
N TYR A 13 13.36 12.02 9.48
CA TYR A 13 12.46 12.65 8.52
C TYR A 13 12.83 12.37 7.06
N GLY A 14 14.10 12.12 6.76
CA GLY A 14 14.58 11.76 5.43
C GLY A 14 13.92 10.51 4.83
N THR A 15 13.66 9.47 5.64
CA THR A 15 12.98 8.25 5.16
C THR A 15 11.53 8.53 4.79
N LEU A 16 10.84 9.35 5.59
CA LEU A 16 9.44 9.74 5.34
C LEU A 16 9.33 10.57 4.05
N VAL A 17 10.26 11.50 3.83
CA VAL A 17 10.32 12.34 2.62
C VAL A 17 10.61 11.50 1.38
N ALA A 18 11.52 10.52 1.46
CA ALA A 18 11.81 9.62 0.34
C ALA A 18 10.58 8.76 -0.06
N VAL A 19 9.84 8.23 0.92
CA VAL A 19 8.63 7.45 0.66
C VAL A 19 7.51 8.36 0.14
N TRP A 20 7.38 9.57 0.66
CA TRP A 20 6.43 10.56 0.13
C TRP A 20 6.70 10.87 -1.34
N ALA A 21 7.97 11.07 -1.72
CA ALA A 21 8.35 11.25 -3.12
C ALA A 21 8.02 10.02 -3.98
N ALA A 22 8.27 8.81 -3.47
CA ALA A 22 7.90 7.57 -4.15
C ALA A 22 6.38 7.44 -4.36
N LEU A 23 5.57 7.83 -3.36
CA LEU A 23 4.11 7.84 -3.46
C LEU A 23 3.60 8.86 -4.49
N LEU A 24 4.23 10.04 -4.56
CA LEU A 24 3.92 11.03 -5.60
C LEU A 24 4.24 10.50 -7.00
N LEU A 25 5.40 9.85 -7.17
CA LEU A 25 5.80 9.20 -8.42
C LEU A 25 4.80 8.13 -8.85
N LEU A 26 4.37 7.28 -7.90
CA LEU A 26 3.36 6.26 -8.14
C LEU A 26 1.99 6.86 -8.48
N THR A 27 1.71 8.05 -7.98
CA THR A 27 0.48 8.80 -8.31
C THR A 27 0.53 9.40 -9.70
N ALA A 28 1.64 10.01 -10.08
CA ALA A 28 1.85 10.47 -11.45
C ALA A 28 1.75 9.29 -12.43
N ALA A 29 2.34 8.14 -12.10
CA ALA A 29 2.23 6.92 -12.89
C ALA A 29 0.76 6.44 -13.02
N THR A 30 -0.05 6.55 -11.96
CA THR A 30 -1.48 6.21 -12.03
C THR A 30 -2.21 7.10 -13.03
N VAL A 31 -1.99 8.42 -12.95
CA VAL A 31 -2.61 9.40 -13.85
C VAL A 31 -2.16 9.19 -15.29
N PHE A 32 -0.91 8.79 -15.50
CA PHE A 32 -0.41 8.48 -16.84
C PHE A 32 -1.03 7.20 -17.41
N VAL A 33 -1.16 6.15 -16.59
CA VAL A 33 -1.80 4.89 -16.99
C VAL A 33 -3.29 5.08 -17.28
N THR A 34 -3.99 5.96 -16.58
CA THR A 34 -5.39 6.28 -16.92
C THR A 34 -5.53 7.12 -18.19
N ARG A 35 -4.48 7.84 -18.60
CA ARG A 35 -4.43 8.58 -19.88
C ARG A 35 -4.13 7.67 -21.07
N LEU A 36 -3.45 6.54 -20.85
CA LEU A 36 -3.25 5.51 -21.87
C LEU A 36 -4.55 4.74 -22.06
N ASP A 37 -5.03 4.64 -23.31
CA ASP A 37 -6.24 3.88 -23.65
C ASP A 37 -5.97 2.36 -23.63
N LEU A 38 -5.79 1.80 -22.44
CA LEU A 38 -5.56 0.35 -22.23
C LEU A 38 -6.84 -0.52 -22.38
N GLY A 39 -7.94 0.03 -22.90
CA GLY A 39 -9.21 -0.69 -23.07
C GLY A 39 -9.67 -1.40 -21.78
N GLY A 40 -9.97 -2.69 -21.88
CA GLY A 40 -10.42 -3.52 -20.74
C GLY A 40 -9.36 -3.78 -19.66
N TYR A 41 -8.06 -3.61 -19.96
CA TYR A 41 -6.98 -3.81 -18.98
C TYR A 41 -6.77 -2.61 -18.05
N LYS A 42 -7.47 -1.48 -18.28
CA LYS A 42 -7.40 -0.29 -17.42
C LYS A 42 -7.68 -0.60 -15.96
N VAL A 43 -8.69 -1.43 -15.69
CA VAL A 43 -9.10 -1.76 -14.32
C VAL A 43 -8.02 -2.59 -13.64
N ALA A 44 -7.49 -3.62 -14.32
CA ALA A 44 -6.40 -4.44 -13.80
C ALA A 44 -5.14 -3.62 -13.52
N ALA A 45 -4.76 -2.72 -14.43
CA ALA A 45 -3.61 -1.84 -14.26
C ALA A 45 -3.80 -0.85 -13.09
N ALA A 46 -4.98 -0.23 -12.98
CA ALA A 46 -5.29 0.68 -11.87
C ALA A 46 -5.22 -0.02 -10.50
N LEU A 47 -5.70 -1.27 -10.44
CA LEU A 47 -5.75 -2.07 -9.22
C LEU A 47 -4.36 -2.56 -8.78
N ALA A 48 -3.50 -2.91 -9.74
CA ALA A 48 -2.09 -3.22 -9.47
C ALA A 48 -1.34 -2.02 -8.88
N ILE A 49 -1.52 -0.83 -9.46
CA ILE A 49 -0.87 0.40 -8.97
C ILE A 49 -1.42 0.81 -7.60
N ALA A 50 -2.73 0.68 -7.39
CA ALA A 50 -3.37 0.92 -6.10
C ALA A 50 -2.83 -0.02 -5.01
N SER A 51 -2.66 -1.31 -5.32
CA SER A 51 -2.09 -2.30 -4.41
C SER A 51 -0.65 -1.98 -4.04
N LEU A 52 0.16 -1.55 -5.02
CA LEU A 52 1.55 -1.16 -4.79
C LEU A 52 1.66 0.10 -3.91
N LYS A 53 0.81 1.11 -4.15
CA LYS A 53 0.69 2.29 -3.26
C LYS A 53 0.34 1.90 -1.84
N GLY A 54 -0.70 1.10 -1.67
CA GLY A 54 -1.16 0.62 -0.37
C GLY A 54 -0.07 -0.15 0.37
N GLY A 55 0.63 -1.05 -0.33
CA GLY A 55 1.77 -1.79 0.21
C GLY A 55 2.91 -0.88 0.70
N LEU A 56 3.23 0.17 -0.06
CA LEU A 56 4.26 1.14 0.33
C LEU A 56 3.84 1.95 1.57
N VAL A 57 2.57 2.37 1.65
CA VAL A 57 2.03 3.06 2.83
C VAL A 57 2.08 2.16 4.07
N ILE A 58 1.65 0.91 3.94
CA ILE A 58 1.67 -0.06 5.04
C ILE A 58 3.10 -0.34 5.51
N ALA A 59 4.04 -0.56 4.58
CA ALA A 59 5.41 -0.93 4.92
C ALA A 59 6.17 0.19 5.64
N PHE A 60 5.91 1.46 5.31
CA PHE A 60 6.69 2.60 5.79
C PHE A 60 5.95 3.52 6.77
N PHE A 61 4.67 3.84 6.51
CA PHE A 61 3.91 4.77 7.36
C PHE A 61 3.17 4.08 8.50
N MET A 62 2.68 2.85 8.31
CA MET A 62 2.02 2.10 9.39
C MET A 62 2.99 1.39 10.34
N HIS A 63 4.30 1.66 10.26
CA HIS A 63 5.32 1.13 11.17
C HIS A 63 5.17 -0.38 11.46
N MET A 64 4.67 -1.16 10.49
CA MET A 64 4.37 -2.58 10.67
C MET A 64 5.64 -3.43 10.90
N ARG A 65 6.82 -2.82 10.73
CA ARG A 65 8.10 -3.42 11.10
C ARG A 65 8.35 -3.48 12.62
N TYR A 66 7.67 -2.68 13.44
CA TYR A 66 7.80 -2.70 14.91
C TYR A 66 6.55 -3.16 15.68
N GLU A 67 5.39 -3.21 15.03
CA GLU A 67 4.17 -3.65 15.72
C GLU A 67 3.94 -5.17 15.60
N GLY A 68 3.32 -5.75 16.64
CA GLY A 68 3.29 -7.19 16.89
C GLY A 68 2.72 -8.05 15.74
N TRP A 69 3.19 -9.31 15.69
CA TRP A 69 2.80 -10.34 14.70
C TRP A 69 1.29 -10.40 14.40
N LEU A 70 0.45 -10.12 15.39
CA LEU A 70 -1.01 -10.08 15.28
C LEU A 70 -1.52 -9.09 14.22
N LEU A 71 -0.99 -7.87 14.19
CA LEU A 71 -1.44 -6.82 13.25
C LEU A 71 -1.03 -7.14 11.81
N ARG A 72 0.15 -7.74 11.65
CA ARG A 72 0.63 -8.23 10.36
C ARG A 72 -0.24 -9.37 9.83
N GLY A 73 -0.65 -10.29 10.71
CA GLY A 73 -1.58 -11.37 10.38
C GLY A 73 -2.98 -10.85 10.02
N LEU A 74 -3.53 -9.91 10.78
CA LEU A 74 -4.84 -9.31 10.51
C LEU A 74 -4.87 -8.55 9.18
N LEU A 75 -3.82 -7.77 8.89
CA LEU A 75 -3.69 -7.11 7.60
C LEU A 75 -3.62 -8.13 6.45
N PHE A 76 -2.80 -9.17 6.60
CA PHE A 76 -2.69 -10.20 5.57
C PHE A 76 -4.05 -10.87 5.30
N LEU A 77 -4.81 -11.17 6.37
CA LEU A 77 -6.16 -11.70 6.26
C LEU A 77 -7.11 -10.71 5.55
N ALA A 78 -7.04 -9.42 5.88
CA ALA A 78 -7.84 -8.38 5.23
C ALA A 78 -7.48 -8.24 3.73
N LEU A 79 -6.19 -8.23 3.39
CA LEU A 79 -5.72 -8.18 2.00
C LEU A 79 -6.09 -9.45 1.22
N ALA A 80 -5.98 -10.62 1.84
CA ALA A 80 -6.38 -11.89 1.22
C ALA A 80 -7.89 -11.91 0.94
N THR A 81 -8.69 -11.46 1.90
CA THR A 81 -10.14 -11.34 1.74
C THR A 81 -10.48 -10.35 0.62
N LEU A 82 -9.85 -9.16 0.62
CA LEU A 82 -10.03 -8.16 -0.43
C LEU A 82 -9.65 -8.71 -1.81
N ALA A 83 -8.50 -9.38 -1.93
CA ALA A 83 -8.05 -9.99 -3.17
C ALA A 83 -9.03 -11.06 -3.68
N LEU A 84 -9.62 -11.85 -2.78
CA LEU A 84 -10.65 -12.84 -3.11
C LEU A 84 -11.90 -12.17 -3.68
N PHE A 85 -12.42 -11.13 -3.01
CA PHE A 85 -13.58 -10.36 -3.49
C PHE A 85 -13.33 -9.74 -4.87
N ILE A 86 -12.16 -9.14 -5.07
CA ILE A 86 -11.79 -8.55 -6.36
C ILE A 86 -11.70 -9.65 -7.42
N GLY A 87 -11.04 -10.78 -7.13
CA GLY A 87 -10.94 -11.91 -8.07
C GLY A 87 -12.30 -12.44 -8.52
N ILE A 88 -13.22 -12.65 -7.57
CA ILE A 88 -14.59 -13.10 -7.87
C ILE A 88 -15.33 -12.07 -8.72
N THR A 89 -15.23 -10.78 -8.38
CA THR A 89 -15.89 -9.69 -9.13
C THR A 89 -15.41 -9.62 -10.58
N PHE A 90 -14.09 -9.76 -10.80
CA PHE A 90 -13.55 -9.79 -12.17
C PHE A 90 -14.00 -11.03 -12.95
N PHE A 91 -14.08 -12.18 -12.28
CA PHE A 91 -14.56 -13.42 -12.90
C PHE A 91 -16.03 -13.29 -13.31
N ASP A 92 -16.87 -12.69 -12.44
CA ASP A 92 -18.28 -12.39 -12.71
C ASP A 92 -18.45 -11.44 -13.91
N VAL A 93 -17.67 -10.34 -13.94
CA VAL A 93 -17.71 -9.38 -15.06
C VAL A 93 -17.25 -10.01 -16.38
N LEU A 94 -16.28 -10.92 -16.36
CA LEU A 94 -15.76 -11.56 -17.57
C LEU A 94 -16.70 -12.64 -18.14
N TYR A 95 -17.44 -13.33 -17.26
CA TYR A 95 -18.38 -14.39 -17.65
C TYR A 95 -19.82 -13.90 -17.88
N ARG A 96 -20.07 -12.60 -17.73
CA ARG A 96 -21.34 -11.93 -18.01
C ARG A 96 -21.38 -11.34 -19.41
#